data_AF-A0A356QMY1-F1
#
_entry.id   AF-A0A356QMY1-F1
#
_cell.length_a   1.000
_cell.length_b   1.000
_cell.length_c   1.000
_cell.angle_alpha   90.00
_cell.angle_beta   90.00
_cell.angle_gamma   90.00
#
_symmetry.space_group_name_H-M   'P 1'
#
loop_
_entity.id
_entity.type
_entity.pdbx_description
1 polymer ?
#
loop_
_entity_poly.entity_id
_entity_poly.type
_entity_poly.pdbx_seq_one_letter_code
_entity_poly.pdbx_strand_id
1 'polypeptide(L)' 'VFNTVKEAVEKTGAEASVIYVPAPFCKDSILEAANAGIKLIVCITEGIATLDMLDAKVKCDELGVRLIGPNCP' A
#
# COMPACT_ATOMS: atom_id res chain seq x y z
N VAL A 1 17.45 -1.71 -1.14
CA VAL A 1 16.57 -2.01 0.03
C VAL A 1 16.63 -0.80 0.94
N PHE A 2 15.48 -0.34 1.42
CA PHE A 2 15.33 0.85 2.27
C PHE A 2 14.56 0.47 3.52
N ASN A 3 14.66 1.28 4.57
CA ASN A 3 13.97 1.00 5.84
C ASN A 3 12.52 1.49 5.84
N THR A 4 12.19 2.49 5.01
CA THR A 4 10.84 3.07 4.90
C THR A 4 10.48 3.34 3.44
N VAL A 5 9.19 3.34 3.11
CA VAL A 5 8.73 3.67 1.75
C VAL A 5 9.03 5.12 1.41
N LYS A 6 8.95 6.03 2.38
CA LYS A 6 9.30 7.43 2.20
C LYS A 6 10.74 7.61 1.71
N GLU A 7 11.70 6.95 2.36
CA GLU A 7 13.11 6.99 1.94
C GLU A 7 13.28 6.44 0.51
N ALA A 8 12.57 5.36 0.19
CA ALA A 8 12.60 4.78 -1.15
C ALA A 8 12.08 5.76 -2.21
N VAL A 9 10.94 6.42 -1.95
CA VAL A 9 10.36 7.42 -2.87
C VAL A 9 11.28 8.62 -3.03
N GLU A 10 11.83 9.17 -1.95
CA GLU A 10 12.75 10.32 -2.01
C GLU A 10 14.01 10.03 -2.84
N LYS A 11 14.57 8.83 -2.72
CA LYS A 11 15.80 8.44 -3.42
C LYS A 11 15.58 7.98 -4.86
N THR A 12 14.41 7.44 -5.19
CA THR A 12 14.16 6.79 -6.49
C THR A 12 13.11 7.47 -7.34
N GLY A 13 12.25 8.31 -6.75
CA GLY A 13 11.09 8.88 -7.43
C GLY A 13 10.00 7.85 -7.75
N ALA A 14 9.94 6.73 -7.03
CA ALA A 14 8.95 5.68 -7.29
C ALA A 14 7.51 6.23 -7.18
N GLU A 15 6.67 5.87 -8.17
CA GLU A 15 5.25 6.25 -8.21
C GLU A 15 4.29 5.06 -8.01
N ALA A 16 4.82 3.84 -8.01
CA ALA A 16 4.07 2.59 -7.87
C ALA A 16 4.71 1.65 -6.82
N SER A 17 3.88 0.89 -6.11
CA SER A 17 4.30 -0.09 -5.10
C SER A 17 3.54 -1.40 -5.26
N VAL A 18 4.23 -2.52 -4.97
CA VAL A 18 3.64 -3.87 -4.91
C VAL A 18 3.90 -4.45 -3.53
N ILE A 19 2.85 -4.93 -2.87
CA ILE A 19 2.87 -5.38 -1.47
C ILE A 19 2.76 -6.90 -1.40
N TYR A 20 3.78 -7.53 -0.81
CA TYR A 20 3.89 -8.97 -0.51
C TYR A 20 3.99 -9.24 1.01
N VAL A 21 3.58 -8.27 1.82
CA VAL A 21 3.68 -8.32 3.29
C VAL A 21 2.63 -9.29 3.85
N PRO A 22 2.88 -10.01 4.96
CA PRO A 22 1.86 -10.86 5.57
C PRO A 22 0.57 -10.12 5.92
N ALA A 23 -0.56 -10.83 5.88
CA ALA A 23 -1.91 -10.25 6.03
C ALA A 23 -2.10 -9.32 7.24
N PRO A 24 -1.61 -9.65 8.46
CA PRO A 24 -1.79 -8.79 9.64
C PRO A 24 -1.14 -7.40 9.53
N PHE A 25 -0.17 -7.23 8.63
CA PHE A 25 0.59 -5.99 8.47
C PHE A 25 0.28 -5.25 7.16
N CYS A 26 -0.61 -5.81 6.32
CA CYS A 26 -0.91 -5.23 5.01
C CYS A 26 -1.54 -3.84 5.09
N LYS A 27 -2.42 -3.61 6.07
CA LYS A 27 -3.03 -2.28 6.28
C LYS A 27 -1.95 -1.22 6.43
N ASP A 28 -1.02 -1.44 7.35
CA ASP A 28 0.03 -0.48 7.65
C ASP A 28 0.94 -0.25 6.43
N SER A 29 1.25 -1.32 5.68
CA SER A 29 2.03 -1.19 4.43
C SER A 29 1.32 -0.40 3.33
N ILE A 30 0.01 -0.58 3.15
CA ILE A 30 -0.78 0.20 2.19
C ILE A 30 -0.80 1.67 2.60
N LEU A 31 -1.05 1.94 3.88
CA LEU A 31 -1.09 3.29 4.42
C LEU A 31 0.28 3.97 4.34
N GLU A 32 1.37 3.26 4.64
CA GLU A 32 2.72 3.79 4.50
C GLU A 32 3.01 4.20 3.05
N ALA A 33 2.70 3.33 2.09
CA ALA A 33 2.88 3.63 0.67
C ALA A 33 2.04 4.81 0.20
N ALA A 34 0.76 4.88 0.61
CA ALA A 34 -0.12 5.99 0.25
C ALA A 34 0.39 7.32 0.81
N ASN A 35 0.82 7.36 2.09
CA ASN A 35 1.37 8.56 2.72
C ASN A 35 2.74 8.95 2.16
N ALA A 36 3.52 8.00 1.64
CA ALA A 36 4.79 8.27 0.97
C ALA A 36 4.63 8.90 -0.41
N GLY A 37 3.40 9.04 -0.93
CA GLY A 37 3.12 9.67 -2.22
C GLY A 37 3.08 8.71 -3.41
N ILE A 38 3.01 7.40 -3.15
CA ILE A 38 2.78 6.41 -4.20
C ILE A 38 1.36 6.57 -4.75
N LYS A 39 1.23 6.64 -6.09
CA LYS A 39 -0.07 6.84 -6.77
C LYS A 39 -0.76 5.52 -7.11
N LEU A 40 0.01 4.44 -7.26
CA LEU A 40 -0.49 3.12 -7.58
C LEU A 40 0.03 2.08 -6.58
N ILE A 41 -0.87 1.44 -5.85
CA ILE A 41 -0.53 0.37 -4.91
C ILE A 41 -1.19 -0.92 -5.40
N VAL A 42 -0.41 -1.99 -5.54
CA VAL A 42 -0.90 -3.33 -5.87
C VAL A 42 -0.69 -4.22 -4.64
N CYS A 43 -1.77 -4.72 -4.07
CA CYS A 43 -1.74 -5.60 -2.91
C CYS A 43 -2.02 -7.04 -3.34
N ILE A 44 -0.99 -7.90 -3.29
CA ILE A 44 -1.08 -9.30 -3.70
C ILE A 44 -1.61 -10.16 -2.55
N THR A 45 -1.25 -9.82 -1.31
CA THR A 45 -1.50 -10.63 -0.12
C THR A 45 -2.97 -11.05 0.04
N GLU A 46 -3.16 -12.33 0.36
CA GLU A 46 -4.45 -12.94 0.66
C GLU A 46 -4.73 -12.98 2.18
N GLY A 47 -6.01 -13.10 2.56
CA GLY A 47 -6.41 -13.31 3.95
C GLY A 47 -6.37 -12.05 4.84
N ILE A 48 -6.31 -10.86 4.25
CA ILE A 48 -6.41 -9.59 4.99
C ILE A 48 -7.85 -9.44 5.52
N ALA A 49 -7.99 -8.98 6.77
CA ALA A 49 -9.29 -8.73 7.35
C ALA A 49 -10.05 -7.66 6.54
N THR A 50 -11.34 -7.87 6.29
CA THR A 50 -12.14 -6.95 5.48
C THR A 50 -12.22 -5.54 6.05
N LEU A 51 -12.24 -5.41 7.39
CA LEU A 51 -12.23 -4.10 8.06
C LEU A 51 -10.93 -3.34 7.80
N ASP A 52 -9.79 -4.04 7.86
CA ASP A 52 -8.49 -3.44 7.58
C ASP A 52 -8.40 -2.92 6.13
N MET A 53 -8.98 -3.68 5.20
CA MET A 53 -9.07 -3.26 3.80
C MET A 53 -10.02 -2.10 3.57
N LEU A 54 -11.13 -2.03 4.30
CA LEU A 54 -12.06 -0.90 4.23
C LEU A 54 -11.37 0.38 4.69
N ASP A 55 -10.68 0.34 5.84
CA ASP A 55 -9.94 1.48 6.38
C ASP A 55 -8.83 1.94 5.42
N ALA A 56 -8.05 0.99 4.89
CA ALA A 56 -7.00 1.27 3.92
C ALA A 56 -7.56 1.87 2.63
N LYS A 57 -8.71 1.36 2.14
CA LYS A 57 -9.34 1.84 0.91
C LYS A 57 -9.87 3.26 1.05
N VAL A 58 -10.58 3.55 2.15
CA VAL A 58 -11.05 4.92 2.46
C VAL A 58 -9.87 5.88 2.46
N LYS A 59 -8.76 5.51 3.11
CA LYS A 59 -7.60 6.37 3.16
C LYS A 59 -6.91 6.57 1.81
N CYS A 60 -6.83 5.51 1.00
CA CYS A 60 -6.33 5.62 -0.37
C CYS A 60 -7.19 6.58 -1.21
N ASP A 61 -8.51 6.53 -1.07
CA ASP A 61 -9.42 7.42 -1.80
C ASP A 61 -9.27 8.88 -1.37
N GLU A 62 -9.13 9.16 -0.08
CA GLU A 62 -8.82 10.51 0.43
C GLU A 62 -7.51 11.07 -0.11
N LEU A 63 -6.50 10.22 -0.29
CA LEU A 63 -5.18 10.58 -0.78
C LEU A 63 -5.08 10.55 -2.32
N GLY A 64 -6.14 10.17 -3.03
CA GLY A 64 -6.14 10.05 -4.49
C GLY A 64 -5.27 8.91 -5.02
N VAL A 65 -5.05 7.87 -4.21
CA VAL A 65 -4.20 6.71 -4.52
C VAL A 65 -5.04 5.57 -5.08
N ARG A 66 -4.59 4.99 -6.20
CA ARG A 66 -5.22 3.82 -6.78
C ARG A 66 -4.72 2.55 -6.11
N LEU A 67 -5.60 1.86 -5.39
CA LEU A 67 -5.36 0.54 -4.82
C LEU A 67 -5.92 -0.55 -5.76
N ILE A 68 -5.09 -1.51 -6.15
CA ILE A 68 -5.45 -2.74 -6.87
C ILE A 68 -5.30 -3.93 -5.92
N GLY A 69 -6.32 -4.78 -5.86
CA GLY A 69 -6.40 -5.87 -4.91
C GLY A 69 -7.30 -5.52 -3.71
N PRO A 70 -7.13 -6.21 -2.57
CA PRO A 70 -6.14 -7.26 -2.31
C PRO A 70 -6.48 -8.55 -3.07
N ASN A 71 -5.73 -9.64 -2.86
CA ASN A 71 -5.99 -10.93 -3.50
C ASN A 71 -6.05 -10.83 -5.04
N CYS A 72 -4.98 -10.28 -5.62
CA CYS A 72 -4.80 -10.22 -7.06
C CYS A 72 -3.57 -11.05 -7.49
N PRO A 73 -3.59 -11.70 -8.67
CA PRO A 73 -2.53 -12.59 -9.11
C PRO A 73 -1.23 -11.85 -9.47
#